data_AF-A0A349N2J1-F1
#
_entry.id   AF-A0A349N2J1-F1
#
_cell.length_a   1.000
_cell.length_b   1.000
_cell.length_c   1.000
_cell.angle_alpha   90.00
_cell.angle_beta   90.00
_cell.angle_gamma   90.00
#
_symmetry.space_group_name_H-M   'P 1'
#
loop_
_entity.id
_entity.type
_entity.pdbx_description
1 polymer ?
#
loop_
_entity_poly.entity_id
_entity_poly.type
_entity_poly.pdbx_seq_one_letter_code
_entity_poly.pdbx_strand_id
1 'polypeptide(L)' 'VAAGTVRLVGTDEKRVYENAFRLLTDETAYKAMAEAVNPYGDGQAAGRIVDALLWCYGKKQEKPSVFIAK' A
#
# COMPACT_ATOMS: atom_id res chain seq x y z
N VAL A 1 2.34 -7.45 -9.44
CA VAL A 1 2.11 -6.71 -8.18
C VAL A 1 2.75 -7.50 -7.06
N ALA A 2 3.66 -6.89 -6.29
CA ALA A 2 4.62 -7.61 -5.44
C ALA A 2 4.24 -7.67 -3.95
N ALA A 3 3.24 -6.92 -3.49
CA ALA A 3 3.03 -6.70 -2.05
C ALA A 3 1.97 -7.57 -1.37
N GLY A 4 1.36 -8.55 -2.06
CA GLY A 4 0.36 -9.46 -1.47
C GLY A 4 -0.98 -8.83 -1.06
N THR A 5 -1.01 -7.53 -0.75
CA THR A 5 -2.18 -6.73 -0.35
C THR A 5 -3.20 -6.51 -1.45
N VAL A 6 -2.78 -6.59 -2.71
CA VAL A 6 -3.66 -6.43 -3.87
C VAL A 6 -3.25 -7.38 -4.98
N ARG A 7 -4.25 -7.88 -5.72
CA ARG A 7 -4.07 -8.73 -6.89
C ARG A 7 -4.70 -8.08 -8.10
N LEU A 8 -3.92 -7.94 -9.17
CA LEU A 8 -4.44 -7.51 -10.48
C LEU A 8 -5.03 -8.71 -11.22
N VAL A 9 -6.35 -8.74 -11.39
CA VAL A 9 -7.08 -9.88 -11.97
C VAL A 9 -7.55 -9.68 -13.41
N GLY A 10 -7.44 -8.46 -13.94
CA GLY A 10 -7.94 -8.10 -15.27
C GLY A 10 -9.45 -7.83 -15.27
N THR A 11 -10.07 -7.85 -16.45
CA THR A 11 -11.48 -7.49 -16.66
C THR A 11 -12.34 -8.65 -17.17
N ASP A 12 -11.77 -9.85 -17.27
CA ASP A 12 -12.53 -11.06 -17.59
C ASP A 12 -13.49 -11.40 -16.44
N GLU A 13 -14.77 -11.55 -16.76
CA GLU A 13 -15.84 -11.74 -15.78
C GLU A 13 -15.59 -12.95 -14.87
N LYS A 14 -15.26 -14.10 -15.48
CA LYS A 14 -15.04 -15.35 -14.76
C LYS A 14 -13.86 -15.22 -13.80
N ARG A 15 -12.76 -14.61 -14.24
CA ARG A 15 -11.58 -14.35 -13.39
C ARG A 15 -11.91 -13.43 -12.23
N VAL A 16 -12.71 -12.38 -12.43
CA VAL A 16 -13.15 -11.49 -11.34
C VAL A 16 -13.98 -12.28 -10.32
N TYR A 17 -14.98 -13.02 -10.79
CA TYR A 17 -15.84 -13.86 -9.94
C TYR A 17 -15.03 -14.84 -9.10
N GLU A 18 -14.14 -15.62 -9.72
CA GLU A 18 -13.36 -16.66 -9.02
C GLU A 18 -12.45 -16.08 -7.93
N ASN A 19 -11.81 -14.93 -8.20
CA ASN A 19 -10.93 -14.30 -7.20
C ASN A 19 -11.74 -13.68 -6.05
N ALA A 20 -12.87 -13.04 -6.34
CA ALA A 20 -13.75 -12.49 -5.30
C ALA A 20 -14.37 -13.61 -4.45
N PHE A 21 -14.90 -14.65 -5.11
CA PHE A 21 -15.47 -15.83 -4.46
C PHE A 21 -14.45 -16.47 -3.51
N ARG A 22 -13.22 -16.70 -3.98
CA ARG A 22 -12.14 -17.24 -3.14
C ARG A 22 -11.91 -16.39 -1.89
N LEU A 23 -11.82 -15.06 -2.01
CA LEU A 23 -11.62 -14.21 -0.84
C LEU A 23 -12.79 -14.24 0.15
N LEU A 24 -14.01 -14.52 -0.31
CA LEU A 24 -15.20 -14.62 0.53
C LEU A 24 -15.36 -15.99 1.19
N THR A 25 -14.83 -17.07 0.59
CA THR A 25 -15.05 -18.45 1.05
C THR A 25 -13.80 -19.14 1.61
N ASP A 26 -12.61 -18.58 1.40
CA ASP A 26 -11.34 -19.10 1.92
C ASP A 26 -10.73 -18.08 2.90
N GLU A 27 -10.93 -18.34 4.20
CA GLU A 27 -10.43 -17.49 5.28
C GLU A 27 -8.90 -17.35 5.25
N THR A 28 -8.19 -18.38 4.79
CA THR A 28 -6.72 -18.36 4.71
C THR A 28 -6.28 -17.40 3.60
N ALA A 29 -6.95 -17.46 2.44
CA ALA A 29 -6.70 -16.52 1.34
C ALA A 29 -7.04 -15.08 1.73
N TYR A 30 -8.13 -14.87 2.49
CA TYR A 30 -8.49 -13.55 2.99
C TYR A 30 -7.42 -12.98 3.94
N LYS A 31 -7.06 -13.74 4.99
CA LYS A 31 -6.06 -13.30 5.98
C LYS A 31 -4.71 -12.99 5.34
N ALA A 32 -4.25 -13.85 4.42
CA ALA A 32 -3.00 -13.63 3.71
C ALA A 32 -2.96 -12.30 2.93
N MET A 33 -4.10 -11.84 2.41
CA MET A 33 -4.20 -10.54 1.72
C MET A 33 -4.41 -9.38 2.68
N ALA A 34 -5.26 -9.56 3.70
CA ALA A 34 -5.61 -8.51 4.67
C ALA A 34 -4.46 -8.14 5.61
N GLU A 35 -3.60 -9.11 5.96
CA GLU A 35 -2.46 -8.93 6.86
C GLU A 35 -1.16 -8.61 6.12
N ALA A 36 -1.18 -8.60 4.79
CA ALA A 36 -0.01 -8.25 4.01
C ALA A 36 0.43 -6.79 4.28
N VAL A 37 1.74 -6.56 4.25
CA VAL A 37 2.32 -5.24 4.50
C VAL A 37 1.89 -4.26 3.41
N ASN A 38 1.33 -3.12 3.82
CA ASN A 38 0.97 -2.06 2.88
C ASN A 38 2.25 -1.43 2.29
N PRO A 39 2.53 -1.61 0.98
CA PRO A 39 3.75 -1.11 0.35
C PRO A 39 3.66 0.39 0.03
N TYR A 40 2.51 1.03 0.26
CA TYR A 40 2.21 2.38 -0.21
C TYR A 40 2.30 3.45 0.87
N GLY A 41 2.45 3.05 2.14
CA GLY A 41 2.67 4.00 3.20
C GLY A 41 2.46 3.42 4.60
N ASP A 42 2.89 4.21 5.57
CA ASP A 42 2.80 3.96 7.01
C ASP A 42 1.93 5.00 7.72
N GLY A 43 1.14 5.77 6.97
CA GLY A 43 0.29 6.84 7.49
C GLY A 43 1.02 8.17 7.75
N GLN A 44 2.34 8.27 7.54
CA GLN A 44 3.11 9.48 7.85
C GLN A 44 3.43 10.35 6.62
N ALA A 45 2.74 10.12 5.48
CA ALA A 45 3.02 10.81 4.23
C ALA A 45 2.82 12.34 4.33
N ALA A 46 1.72 12.79 4.96
CA ALA A 46 1.43 14.21 5.09
C ALA A 46 2.54 14.96 5.85
N GLY A 47 3.02 14.40 6.97
CA GLY A 47 4.13 14.97 7.74
C GLY A 47 5.42 15.07 6.91
N ARG A 48 5.76 14.01 6.15
CA ARG A 48 6.92 14.03 5.24
C ARG A 48 6.81 15.07 4.14
N ILE A 49 5.62 15.26 3.57
CA ILE A 49 5.38 16.28 2.54
C ILE A 49 5.59 17.69 3.11
N VAL A 50 5.03 17.98 4.30
CA VAL A 50 5.23 19.26 4.98
C VAL A 50 6.71 19.50 5.26
N ASP A 51 7.41 18.50 5.79
CA ASP A 51 8.85 18.59 6.05
C ASP A 51 9.67 18.82 4.77
N ALA A 52 9.29 18.18 3.66
CA ALA A 52 9.93 18.40 2.36
C ALA A 52 9.76 19.83 1.87
N LEU A 53 8.56 20.40 2.00
CA LEU A 53 8.31 21.80 1.64
C LEU A 53 9.13 22.75 2.51
N LEU A 54 9.13 22.55 3.82
CA LEU A 54 9.91 23.39 4.75
C LEU A 54 11.41 23.31 4.44
N TRP A 55 11.92 22.13 4.12
CA TRP A 55 13.32 21.94 3.73
C TRP A 55 13.66 22.63 2.40
N CYS A 56 12.84 22.44 1.36
CA CYS A 56 13.05 23.07 0.04
C CYS A 56 13.07 24.61 0.10
N TYR A 57 12.30 25.22 1.01
CA TYR A 57 12.24 26.67 1.20
C TYR A 57 13.14 27.19 2.34
N GLY A 58 14.08 26.39 2.83
CA GLY A 58 15.07 26.79 3.84
C GLY A 58 14.48 27.10 5.22
N LYS A 59 13.26 26.63 5.51
CA LYS A 59 12.58 26.75 6.81
C LYS A 59 12.89 25.59 7.76
N LYS A 60 13.46 24.50 7.24
CA LYS A 60 13.97 23.36 8.00
C LYS A 60 15.35 22.98 7.45
N GLN A 61 16.32 22.75 8.32
CA GLN A 61 17.69 22.41 7.90
C GLN A 61 17.84 20.92 7.55
N GLU A 62 17.10 20.06 8.24
CA GLU A 62 17.17 18.62 8.04
C GLU A 62 16.29 18.16 6.88
N LYS A 63 16.85 17.29 6.05
CA LYS A 63 16.14 16.66 4.94
C LYS A 63 15.09 15.68 5.51
N PRO A 64 13.84 15.68 5.02
CA PRO A 64 12.81 14.75 5.47
C PRO A 64 13.22 13.28 5.30
N SER A 65 12.74 12.43 6.20
CA SER A 65 12.87 10.98 6.05
C SER A 65 12.07 10.49 4.84
N VAL A 66 12.54 9.40 4.24
CA VAL A 66 11.82 8.71 3.16
C VAL A 66 11.05 7.51 3.72
N PHE A 67 9.92 7.19 3.11
CA PHE A 67 9.22 5.95 3.40
C PHE A 67 9.95 4.77 2.76
N ILE A 68 10.16 3.70 3.53
CA ILE A 68 10.73 2.45 3.07
C ILE A 68 9.71 1.36 3.41
N ALA A 69 9.15 0.73 2.39
CA ALA A 69 8.28 -0.42 2.59
C ALA A 69 9.09 -1.58 3.18
N LYS A 70 8.50 -2.28 4.15
CA LYS A 70 9.06 -3.52 4.70
C LYS A 70 8.74 -4.71 3.82
#